data_AF-A0AAP2DQC2-F1
#
_entry.id   AF-A0AAP2DQC2-F1
#
_cell.length_a   1.000
_cell.length_b   1.000
_cell.length_c   1.000
_cell.angle_alpha   90.00
_cell.angle_beta   90.00
_cell.angle_gamma   90.00
#
_symmetry.space_group_name_H-M   'P 1'
#
loop_
_entity.id
_entity.type
_entity.pdbx_description
1 polymer ?
#
loop_
_entity_poly.entity_id
_entity_poly.type
_entity_poly.pdbx_seq_one_letter_code
_entity_poly.pdbx_strand_id
1 'polypeptide(L)'
;MRVVTLITNANQKGFKEYLQPSCAYHDLDLTVLKYEDRYTTHRIKDVVLYQYLKDRPQKEIVLFTDAHDTAFLSGEKEIMEKFRSFGTPLVFSAEINCWPFSDLAERYPEPGKHFRYLNSGAFIGEVGYLVDLYETYPTFSPAYDPVYNWSNQYYWHHVYLENQDTIAIDHNCEMFFNTSIPVERIDQIDFRVGDDPRIAALFAEEIVRLNNEIVFSNDRIMSKLTNTWPCHLHLPGPVSKLLMKGEYFASIKAWEH
;
A
#
# COMPACT_ATOMS: atom_id res chain seq x y z
N MET A 1 11.11 -9.89 11.11
CA MET A 1 10.72 -8.69 10.33
C MET A 1 9.76 -7.93 11.21
N ARG A 2 9.62 -6.61 11.03
CA ARG A 2 8.61 -5.84 11.75
C ARG A 2 7.61 -5.21 10.80
N VAL A 3 6.32 -5.40 11.06
CA VAL A 3 5.26 -4.65 10.38
C VAL A 3 5.06 -3.34 11.12
N VAL A 4 5.11 -2.21 10.41
CA VAL A 4 4.92 -0.88 10.99
C VAL A 4 3.74 -0.21 10.32
N THR A 5 2.85 0.39 11.11
CA THR A 5 1.73 1.16 10.59
C THR A 5 1.54 2.45 11.39
N LEU A 6 0.78 3.40 10.84
CA LEU A 6 0.43 4.66 11.49
C LEU A 6 -1.09 4.79 11.64
N ILE A 7 -1.55 5.04 12.86
CA ILE A 7 -2.95 5.38 13.14
C ILE A 7 -3.07 6.75 13.82
N THR A 8 -4.20 7.39 13.58
CA THR A 8 -4.67 8.55 14.37
C THR A 8 -5.81 8.15 15.32
N ASN A 9 -6.45 7.00 15.08
CA ASN A 9 -7.57 6.51 15.86
C ASN A 9 -7.54 4.98 15.94
N ALA A 10 -7.33 4.43 17.14
CA ALA A 10 -7.29 2.98 17.36
C ALA A 10 -8.67 2.30 17.23
N ASN A 11 -9.77 3.07 17.22
CA ASN A 11 -11.12 2.55 17.04
C ASN A 11 -11.55 2.50 15.56
N GLN A 12 -10.63 2.77 14.64
CA GLN A 12 -10.93 2.74 13.22
C GLN A 12 -11.23 1.30 12.79
N LYS A 13 -12.40 1.10 12.15
CA LYS A 13 -12.97 -0.22 11.88
C LYS A 13 -12.03 -1.11 11.06
N GLY A 14 -11.43 -0.57 10.00
CA GLY A 14 -10.53 -1.32 9.13
C GLY A 14 -9.28 -1.81 9.89
N PHE A 15 -8.67 -0.96 10.71
CA PHE A 15 -7.57 -1.39 11.57
C PHE A 15 -7.96 -2.56 12.50
N LYS A 16 -9.10 -2.44 13.19
CA LYS A 16 -9.56 -3.43 14.18
C LYS A 16 -10.06 -4.74 13.58
N GLU A 17 -10.60 -4.71 12.37
CA GLU A 17 -11.25 -5.88 11.75
C GLU A 17 -10.44 -6.50 10.61
N TYR A 18 -9.41 -5.80 10.11
CA TYR A 18 -8.54 -6.28 9.04
C TYR A 18 -7.07 -6.32 9.46
N LEU A 19 -6.38 -5.19 9.55
CA LEU A 19 -4.92 -5.19 9.72
C LEU A 19 -4.48 -5.85 11.02
N GLN A 20 -4.99 -5.38 12.17
CA GLN A 20 -4.59 -5.91 13.48
C GLN A 20 -4.86 -7.42 13.63
N PRO A 21 -6.07 -7.93 13.34
CA PRO A 21 -6.33 -9.36 13.51
C PRO A 21 -5.64 -10.23 12.44
N SER A 22 -5.46 -9.76 11.21
CA SER A 22 -4.69 -10.52 10.20
C SER A 22 -3.21 -10.64 10.57
N CYS A 23 -2.61 -9.59 11.13
CA CYS A 23 -1.26 -9.68 11.71
C CYS A 23 -1.18 -10.72 12.82
N ALA A 24 -2.15 -10.71 13.76
CA ALA A 24 -2.17 -11.67 14.87
C ALA A 24 -2.35 -13.12 14.38
N TYR A 25 -3.21 -13.34 13.39
CA TYR A 25 -3.46 -14.64 12.78
C TYR A 25 -2.21 -15.23 12.11
N HIS A 26 -1.41 -14.38 11.47
CA HIS A 26 -0.18 -14.76 10.78
C HIS A 26 1.11 -14.64 11.62
N ASP A 27 0.98 -14.42 12.94
CA ASP A 27 2.10 -14.25 13.88
C ASP A 27 3.11 -13.16 13.45
N LEU A 28 2.59 -12.02 13.00
CA LEU A 28 3.39 -10.87 12.56
C LEU A 28 3.62 -9.87 13.70
N ASP A 29 4.89 -9.45 13.90
CA ASP A 29 5.27 -8.39 14.86
C ASP A 29 4.77 -7.02 14.37
N LEU A 30 3.55 -6.65 14.78
CA LEU A 30 2.91 -5.38 14.43
C LEU A 30 3.27 -4.27 15.43
N THR A 31 4.02 -3.29 14.96
CA THR A 31 4.26 -2.01 15.64
C THR A 31 3.30 -0.95 15.13
N VAL A 32 2.50 -0.40 16.05
CA VAL A 32 1.51 0.64 15.74
C VAL A 32 2.02 1.99 16.23
N LEU A 33 2.42 2.84 15.29
CA LEU A 33 2.76 4.23 15.58
C LEU A 33 1.47 5.03 15.72
N LYS A 34 1.41 5.93 16.71
CA LYS A 34 0.27 6.81 16.95
C LYS A 34 0.66 8.25 16.65
N TYR A 35 -0.18 8.94 15.90
CA TYR A 35 -0.07 10.37 15.69
C TYR A 35 -1.31 11.05 16.28
N GLU A 36 -1.10 11.79 17.38
CA GLU A 36 -2.18 12.41 18.16
C GLU A 36 -2.52 13.83 17.68
N ASP A 37 -1.61 14.46 16.95
CA ASP A 37 -1.79 15.79 16.39
C ASP A 37 -2.73 15.81 15.18
N ARG A 38 -3.07 17.01 14.73
CA ARG A 38 -3.90 17.21 13.53
C ARG A 38 -3.22 16.61 12.30
N TYR A 39 -3.84 15.61 11.70
CA TYR A 39 -3.39 14.99 10.46
C TYR A 39 -3.73 15.87 9.25
N THR A 40 -2.75 16.63 8.75
CA THR A 40 -2.95 17.62 7.68
C THR A 40 -2.48 17.16 6.30
N THR A 41 -1.64 16.13 6.23
CA THR A 41 -1.06 15.59 4.99
C THR A 41 -0.72 14.12 5.17
N HIS A 42 -0.80 13.34 4.08
CA HIS A 42 -0.38 11.94 4.10
C HIS A 42 1.12 11.78 4.33
N ARG A 43 1.93 12.82 4.06
CA ARG A 43 3.38 12.85 4.34
C ARG A 43 3.75 12.75 5.82
N ILE A 44 2.78 12.92 6.73
CA ILE A 44 2.98 12.66 8.16
C ILE A 44 3.40 11.20 8.39
N LYS A 45 2.94 10.26 7.56
CA LYS A 45 3.36 8.84 7.61
C LYS A 45 4.88 8.72 7.53
N ASP A 46 5.48 9.39 6.56
CA ASP A 46 6.92 9.37 6.31
C ASP A 46 7.71 10.04 7.42
N VAL A 47 7.22 11.18 7.94
CA VAL A 47 7.88 11.87 9.06
C VAL A 47 7.91 11.00 10.31
N VAL A 48 6.76 10.42 10.69
CA VAL A 48 6.65 9.60 11.90
C VAL A 48 7.42 8.29 11.73
N LEU A 49 7.36 7.68 10.55
CA LEU A 49 8.13 6.48 10.25
C LEU A 49 9.64 6.77 10.30
N TYR A 50 10.12 7.86 9.70
CA TYR A 50 11.53 8.25 9.78
C TYR A 50 12.00 8.37 11.23
N GLN A 51 11.27 9.12 12.08
CA GLN A 51 11.63 9.25 13.49
C GLN A 51 11.71 7.90 14.21
N TYR A 52 10.77 7.00 13.91
CA TYR A 52 10.79 5.64 14.45
C TYR A 52 12.03 4.86 14.00
N LEU A 53 12.41 4.95 12.73
CA LEU A 53 13.50 4.17 12.13
C LEU A 53 14.90 4.62 12.60
N LYS A 54 15.10 5.89 12.96
CA LYS A 54 16.42 6.42 13.37
C LYS A 54 17.05 5.67 14.54
N ASP A 55 16.23 5.15 15.45
CA ASP A 55 16.68 4.43 16.64
C ASP A 55 16.67 2.90 16.45
N ARG A 56 16.46 2.41 15.22
CA ARG A 56 16.40 0.98 14.89
C ARG A 56 17.72 0.45 14.34
N PRO A 57 18.01 -0.85 14.55
CA PRO A 57 19.16 -1.50 13.92
C PRO A 57 19.11 -1.39 12.40
N GLN A 58 20.21 -0.95 11.79
CA GLN A 58 20.32 -0.71 10.34
C GLN A 58 19.95 -1.93 9.47
N LYS A 59 20.23 -3.14 9.95
CA LYS A 59 19.95 -4.41 9.24
C LYS A 59 18.57 -5.00 9.51
N GLU A 60 17.75 -4.34 10.34
CA GLU A 60 16.37 -4.78 10.53
C GLU A 60 15.56 -4.54 9.24
N ILE A 61 14.63 -5.45 8.97
CA ILE A 61 13.68 -5.31 7.86
C ILE A 61 12.35 -4.84 8.43
N VAL A 62 11.84 -3.75 7.86
CA VAL A 62 10.53 -3.17 8.16
C VAL A 62 9.64 -3.29 6.94
N LEU A 63 8.40 -3.73 7.15
CA LEU A 63 7.31 -3.62 6.19
C LEU A 63 6.36 -2.54 6.70
N PHE A 64 6.33 -1.40 6.00
CA PHE A 64 5.35 -0.34 6.28
C PHE A 64 4.05 -0.62 5.53
N THR A 65 2.91 -0.41 6.18
CA THR A 65 1.60 -0.50 5.53
C THR A 65 0.59 0.50 6.11
N ASP A 66 -0.34 0.97 5.27
CA ASP A 66 -1.51 1.73 5.68
C ASP A 66 -2.34 0.92 6.68
N ALA A 67 -2.97 1.61 7.65
CA ALA A 67 -3.60 0.93 8.77
C ALA A 67 -5.04 0.47 8.50
N HIS A 68 -5.73 1.16 7.60
CA HIS A 68 -7.17 1.33 7.64
C HIS A 68 -7.91 0.50 6.58
N ASP A 69 -7.18 -0.05 5.65
CA ASP A 69 -7.64 -0.61 4.39
C ASP A 69 -6.73 -1.74 3.91
N THR A 70 -6.11 -2.44 4.85
CA THR A 70 -5.10 -3.45 4.57
C THR A 70 -5.29 -4.70 5.42
N ALA A 71 -4.82 -5.84 4.91
CA ALA A 71 -4.76 -7.10 5.62
C ALA A 71 -3.58 -7.96 5.13
N PHE A 72 -3.05 -8.81 6.01
CA PHE A 72 -2.10 -9.84 5.63
C PHE A 72 -2.81 -11.15 5.27
N LEU A 73 -2.22 -11.87 4.31
CA LEU A 73 -2.70 -13.15 3.77
C LEU A 73 -1.64 -14.27 3.93
N SER A 74 -0.52 -13.96 4.57
CA SER A 74 0.57 -14.91 4.85
C SER A 74 1.49 -14.39 5.97
N GLY A 75 2.25 -15.29 6.59
CA GLY A 75 3.19 -14.95 7.65
C GLY A 75 4.60 -14.53 7.20
N GLU A 76 5.44 -14.19 8.18
CA GLU A 76 6.76 -13.59 7.98
C GLU A 76 7.67 -14.40 7.04
N LYS A 77 7.66 -15.73 7.14
CA LYS A 77 8.56 -16.59 6.37
C LYS A 77 8.39 -16.36 4.86
N GLU A 78 7.16 -16.38 4.35
CA GLU A 78 6.88 -16.20 2.93
C GLU A 78 7.20 -14.77 2.47
N ILE A 79 6.82 -13.77 3.28
CA ILE A 79 7.12 -12.36 3.01
C ILE A 79 8.63 -12.15 2.86
N MET A 80 9.43 -12.69 3.77
CA MET A 80 10.88 -12.55 3.76
C MET A 80 11.55 -13.32 2.62
N GLU A 81 11.03 -14.51 2.26
CA GLU A 81 11.51 -15.26 1.10
C GLU A 81 11.29 -14.49 -0.20
N LYS A 82 10.11 -13.88 -0.37
CA LYS A 82 9.80 -13.05 -1.54
C LYS A 82 10.57 -11.75 -1.56
N PHE A 83 10.66 -11.03 -0.45
CA PHE A 83 11.46 -9.80 -0.39
C PHE A 83 12.92 -10.05 -0.81
N ARG A 84 13.53 -11.14 -0.32
CA ARG A 84 14.89 -11.52 -0.70
C ARG A 84 15.03 -11.87 -2.19
N SER A 85 13.99 -12.40 -2.82
CA SER A 85 14.05 -12.75 -4.26
C SER A 85 14.09 -11.51 -5.17
N PHE A 86 13.62 -10.35 -4.71
CA PHE A 86 13.79 -9.08 -5.44
C PHE A 86 15.25 -8.61 -5.48
N GLY A 87 16.11 -9.06 -4.57
CA GLY A 87 17.55 -8.72 -4.57
C GLY A 87 17.85 -7.23 -4.38
N THR A 88 16.96 -6.48 -3.74
CA THR A 88 17.02 -5.03 -3.57
C THR A 88 16.77 -4.65 -2.10
N PRO A 89 17.29 -3.51 -1.59
CA PRO A 89 17.05 -3.10 -0.21
C PRO A 89 15.63 -2.58 0.05
N LEU A 90 14.84 -2.26 -0.99
CA LEU A 90 13.49 -1.71 -0.85
C LEU A 90 12.57 -2.13 -2.01
N VAL A 91 11.39 -2.64 -1.66
CA VAL A 91 10.34 -3.03 -2.61
C VAL A 91 9.04 -2.32 -2.25
N PHE A 92 8.50 -1.56 -3.20
CA PHE A 92 7.17 -0.97 -3.09
C PHE A 92 6.09 -1.85 -3.69
N SER A 93 4.87 -1.73 -3.15
CA SER A 93 3.68 -2.25 -3.82
C SER A 93 3.42 -1.51 -5.14
N ALA A 94 2.65 -2.14 -6.03
CA ALA A 94 2.38 -1.62 -7.38
C ALA A 94 0.88 -1.38 -7.61
N GLU A 95 0.54 -0.36 -8.40
CA GLU A 95 -0.84 -0.06 -8.82
C GLU A 95 -0.93 0.26 -10.32
N ILE A 96 -2.16 0.38 -10.81
CA ILE A 96 -2.43 0.65 -12.24
C ILE A 96 -2.40 2.15 -12.58
N ASN A 97 -2.52 3.05 -11.59
CA ASN A 97 -2.61 4.49 -11.83
C ASN A 97 -1.28 5.20 -11.53
N CYS A 98 -0.85 6.09 -12.41
CA CYS A 98 0.21 7.05 -12.08
C CYS A 98 -0.42 8.25 -11.36
N TRP A 99 -0.66 8.11 -10.06
CA TRP A 99 -1.39 9.08 -9.26
C TRP A 99 -0.50 9.67 -8.15
N PRO A 100 -0.57 10.97 -7.82
CA PRO A 100 -1.54 11.98 -8.27
C PRO A 100 -1.09 12.80 -9.48
N PHE A 101 0.10 12.55 -10.01
CA PHE A 101 0.65 13.32 -11.12
C PHE A 101 0.99 12.40 -12.29
N SER A 102 0.08 12.35 -13.27
CA SER A 102 0.13 11.44 -14.42
C SER A 102 1.34 11.65 -15.32
N ASP A 103 1.89 12.87 -15.35
CA ASP A 103 3.02 13.23 -16.22
C ASP A 103 4.31 12.48 -15.84
N LEU A 104 4.37 11.88 -14.64
CA LEU A 104 5.47 11.01 -14.24
C LEU A 104 5.45 9.65 -14.95
N ALA A 105 4.33 9.26 -15.58
CA ALA A 105 4.16 7.93 -16.17
C ALA A 105 5.18 7.60 -17.28
N GLU A 106 5.66 8.62 -18.00
CA GLU A 106 6.67 8.45 -19.05
C GLU A 106 8.04 8.09 -18.48
N ARG A 107 8.32 8.48 -17.23
CA ARG A 107 9.61 8.21 -16.55
C ARG A 107 9.67 6.84 -15.88
N TYR A 108 8.53 6.16 -15.74
CA TYR A 108 8.46 4.82 -15.16
C TYR A 108 9.00 3.75 -16.14
N PRO A 109 9.75 2.75 -15.67
CA PRO A 109 10.18 1.64 -16.50
C PRO A 109 8.99 0.72 -16.86
N GLU A 110 9.29 -0.39 -17.54
CA GLU A 110 8.33 -1.48 -17.80
C GLU A 110 7.01 -1.04 -18.49
N PRO A 111 7.07 -0.34 -19.64
CA PRO A 111 5.87 0.00 -20.38
C PRO A 111 5.08 -1.26 -20.75
N GLY A 112 3.80 -1.32 -20.37
CA GLY A 112 2.90 -2.44 -20.65
C GLY A 112 2.64 -3.40 -19.49
N LYS A 113 3.33 -3.25 -18.35
CA LYS A 113 2.92 -3.94 -17.11
C LYS A 113 1.55 -3.45 -16.65
N HIS A 114 0.72 -4.38 -16.18
CA HIS A 114 -0.60 -4.04 -15.63
C HIS A 114 -0.46 -3.21 -14.35
N PHE A 115 0.30 -3.72 -13.37
CA PHE A 115 0.67 -2.98 -12.16
C PHE A 115 2.03 -2.30 -12.39
N ARG A 116 2.02 -1.10 -12.96
CA ARG A 116 3.24 -0.42 -13.40
C ARG A 116 3.77 0.59 -12.40
N TYR A 117 2.89 1.26 -11.67
CA TYR A 117 3.27 2.44 -10.89
C TYR A 117 3.44 2.09 -9.42
N LEU A 118 4.29 2.83 -8.73
CA LEU A 118 4.49 2.67 -7.29
C LEU A 118 3.16 2.94 -6.55
N ASN A 119 2.87 2.20 -5.48
CA ASN A 119 1.89 2.55 -4.47
C ASN A 119 2.56 2.57 -3.09
N SER A 120 2.46 3.72 -2.43
CA SER A 120 3.12 4.05 -1.15
C SER A 120 2.34 3.56 0.07
N GLY A 121 1.18 2.93 -0.13
CA GLY A 121 0.39 2.34 0.94
C GLY A 121 1.00 1.08 1.53
N ALA A 122 1.95 0.44 0.84
CA ALA A 122 2.77 -0.63 1.41
C ALA A 122 4.14 -0.73 0.74
N PHE A 123 5.17 -0.99 1.55
CA PHE A 123 6.53 -1.33 1.09
C PHE A 123 7.28 -2.12 2.15
N ILE A 124 8.33 -2.83 1.74
CA ILE A 124 9.25 -3.55 2.63
C ILE A 124 10.70 -3.20 2.30
N GLY A 125 11.51 -2.94 3.31
CA GLY A 125 12.92 -2.65 3.10
C GLY A 125 13.79 -2.64 4.35
N GLU A 126 15.09 -2.48 4.10
CA GLU A 126 16.12 -2.35 5.12
C GLU A 126 16.01 -0.99 5.83
N VAL A 127 16.04 -1.00 7.17
CA VAL A 127 15.97 0.21 8.00
C VAL A 127 17.03 1.24 7.59
N GLY A 128 18.28 0.81 7.41
CA GLY A 128 19.37 1.73 7.08
C GLY A 128 19.16 2.44 5.74
N TYR A 129 18.74 1.68 4.73
CA TYR A 129 18.45 2.22 3.41
C TYR A 129 17.26 3.21 3.44
N LEU A 130 16.21 2.91 4.20
CA LEU A 130 15.09 3.84 4.39
C LEU A 130 15.53 5.14 5.08
N VAL A 131 16.38 5.05 6.11
CA VAL A 131 16.94 6.23 6.81
C VAL A 131 17.77 7.07 5.84
N ASP A 132 18.65 6.45 5.05
CA ASP A 132 19.48 7.14 4.05
C ASP A 132 18.61 7.89 3.02
N LEU A 133 17.52 7.27 2.55
CA LEU A 133 16.58 7.91 1.63
C LEU A 133 15.87 9.11 2.26
N TYR A 134 15.40 9.00 3.51
CA TYR A 134 14.75 10.12 4.19
C TYR A 134 15.70 11.30 4.48
N GLU A 135 16.98 11.01 4.70
CA GLU A 135 18.02 12.04 4.89
C GLU A 135 18.45 12.68 3.57
N THR A 136 18.51 11.90 2.49
CA THR A 136 18.87 12.38 1.15
C THR A 136 17.73 13.16 0.50
N TYR A 137 16.49 12.71 0.68
CA TYR A 137 15.29 13.27 0.08
C TYR A 137 14.32 13.74 1.18
N PRO A 138 14.45 14.99 1.67
CA PRO A 138 13.57 15.51 2.70
C PRO A 138 12.10 15.42 2.29
N THR A 139 11.27 14.86 3.17
CA THR A 139 9.82 14.68 2.97
C THR A 139 9.11 15.97 2.51
N PHE A 140 9.60 17.12 2.99
CA PHE A 140 9.16 18.44 2.54
C PHE A 140 10.36 19.17 1.92
N SER A 141 10.40 19.19 0.59
CA SER A 141 11.43 19.89 -0.19
C SER A 141 10.79 20.99 -1.04
N PRO A 142 11.41 22.19 -1.13
CA PRO A 142 10.94 23.24 -2.04
C PRO A 142 11.11 22.88 -3.52
N ALA A 143 11.82 21.79 -3.85
CA ALA A 143 11.95 21.29 -5.21
C ALA A 143 10.67 20.56 -5.71
N TYR A 144 9.79 20.14 -4.79
CA TYR A 144 8.52 19.53 -5.13
C TYR A 144 7.44 20.58 -5.38
N ASP A 145 6.53 20.28 -6.31
CA ASP A 145 5.38 21.14 -6.52
C ASP A 145 4.50 21.17 -5.24
N PRO A 146 4.31 22.35 -4.63
CA PRO A 146 3.57 22.46 -3.37
C PRO A 146 2.10 22.04 -3.50
N VAL A 147 1.52 22.00 -4.70
CA VAL A 147 0.17 21.50 -4.95
C VAL A 147 0.02 20.03 -4.51
N TYR A 148 1.10 19.25 -4.49
CA TYR A 148 1.11 17.84 -4.09
C TYR A 148 1.73 17.58 -2.70
N ASN A 149 1.92 18.61 -1.87
CA ASN A 149 2.46 18.45 -0.51
C ASN A 149 1.55 17.64 0.43
N TRP A 150 0.29 17.43 0.07
CA TRP A 150 -0.64 16.58 0.78
C TRP A 150 -0.41 15.07 0.54
N SER A 151 0.38 14.70 -0.47
CA SER A 151 0.54 13.33 -0.95
C SER A 151 1.93 12.76 -0.62
N ASN A 152 1.98 11.67 0.16
CA ASN A 152 3.20 10.87 0.31
C ASN A 152 3.49 10.03 -0.95
N GLN A 153 2.45 9.65 -1.68
CA GLN A 153 2.56 8.98 -2.97
C GLN A 153 3.39 9.81 -3.96
N TYR A 154 3.10 11.12 -4.07
CA TYR A 154 3.89 12.04 -4.91
C TYR A 154 5.35 12.12 -4.47
N TYR A 155 5.60 12.17 -3.16
CA TYR A 155 6.96 12.15 -2.62
C TYR A 155 7.71 10.87 -3.04
N TRP A 156 7.11 9.71 -2.82
CA TRP A 156 7.72 8.42 -3.16
C TRP A 156 7.88 8.18 -4.66
N HIS A 157 7.01 8.75 -5.50
CA HIS A 157 7.25 8.74 -6.95
C HIS A 157 8.59 9.40 -7.29
N HIS A 158 8.87 10.59 -6.75
CA HIS A 158 10.14 11.28 -7.03
C HIS A 158 11.33 10.54 -6.45
N VAL A 159 11.25 10.03 -5.22
CA VAL A 159 12.33 9.23 -4.63
C VAL A 159 12.59 7.99 -5.49
N TYR A 160 11.57 7.25 -5.89
CA TYR A 160 11.73 6.08 -6.76
C TYR A 160 12.39 6.44 -8.10
N LEU A 161 11.93 7.51 -8.76
CA LEU A 161 12.41 7.87 -10.08
C LEU A 161 13.89 8.26 -10.11
N GLU A 162 14.45 8.71 -8.98
CA GLU A 162 15.88 9.01 -8.80
C GLU A 162 16.70 7.80 -8.31
N ASN A 163 16.07 6.67 -7.95
CA ASN A 163 16.72 5.50 -7.33
C ASN A 163 16.24 4.15 -7.92
N GLN A 164 15.90 4.14 -9.22
CA GLN A 164 15.31 2.97 -9.89
C GLN A 164 16.20 1.71 -9.89
N ASP A 165 17.52 1.89 -9.77
CA ASP A 165 18.47 0.77 -9.73
C ASP A 165 18.49 0.04 -8.37
N THR A 166 17.96 0.68 -7.32
CA THR A 166 18.04 0.20 -5.93
C THR A 166 16.70 0.14 -5.22
N ILE A 167 15.60 0.49 -5.91
CA ILE A 167 14.23 0.36 -5.42
C ILE A 167 13.45 -0.44 -6.45
N ALA A 168 12.87 -1.56 -6.05
CA ALA A 168 11.98 -2.32 -6.92
C ALA A 168 10.51 -1.98 -6.68
N ILE A 169 9.69 -2.28 -7.69
CA ILE A 169 8.24 -2.28 -7.61
C ILE A 169 7.77 -3.70 -7.83
N ASP A 170 6.82 -4.16 -7.01
CA ASP A 170 6.21 -5.48 -7.11
C ASP A 170 5.19 -5.55 -8.27
N HIS A 171 5.69 -5.46 -9.51
CA HIS A 171 4.88 -5.45 -10.73
C HIS A 171 4.05 -6.73 -10.93
N ASN A 172 4.45 -7.83 -10.29
CA ASN A 172 3.82 -9.14 -10.45
C ASN A 172 2.93 -9.52 -9.26
N CYS A 173 2.69 -8.63 -8.30
CA CYS A 173 1.94 -8.92 -7.09
C CYS A 173 2.46 -10.17 -6.36
N GLU A 174 3.78 -10.34 -6.26
CA GLU A 174 4.40 -11.42 -5.49
C GLU A 174 4.04 -11.27 -4.01
N MET A 175 4.15 -10.05 -3.48
CA MET A 175 3.89 -9.72 -2.07
C MET A 175 2.65 -8.86 -1.90
N PHE A 176 2.41 -7.88 -2.77
CA PHE A 176 1.39 -6.86 -2.56
C PHE A 176 0.33 -6.91 -3.66
N PHE A 177 -0.94 -6.95 -3.27
CA PHE A 177 -2.06 -6.77 -4.18
C PHE A 177 -2.86 -5.54 -3.80
N ASN A 178 -2.94 -4.59 -4.73
CA ASN A 178 -3.73 -3.38 -4.60
C ASN A 178 -5.00 -3.51 -5.45
N THR A 179 -6.17 -3.37 -4.85
CA THR A 179 -7.37 -3.10 -5.67
C THR A 179 -7.22 -1.77 -6.38
N SER A 180 -7.86 -1.63 -7.53
CA SER A 180 -7.51 -0.58 -8.46
C SER A 180 -8.72 -0.16 -9.27
N ILE A 181 -9.11 1.11 -9.15
CA ILE A 181 -10.09 1.72 -10.03
C ILE A 181 -9.37 2.79 -10.84
N PRO A 182 -9.56 2.86 -12.17
CA PRO A 182 -8.92 3.87 -12.99
C PRO A 182 -9.27 5.29 -12.50
N VAL A 183 -8.25 6.11 -12.26
CA VAL A 183 -8.39 7.44 -11.66
C VAL A 183 -9.35 8.34 -12.44
N GLU A 184 -9.35 8.25 -13.77
CA GLU A 184 -10.21 9.05 -14.64
C GLU A 184 -11.71 8.84 -14.38
N ARG A 185 -12.07 7.73 -13.74
CA ARG A 185 -13.44 7.45 -13.30
C ARG A 185 -13.73 8.00 -11.90
N ILE A 186 -12.72 8.02 -11.02
CA ILE A 186 -12.81 8.50 -9.64
C ILE A 186 -12.91 10.02 -9.60
N ASP A 187 -12.12 10.74 -10.40
CA ASP A 187 -12.05 12.21 -10.41
C ASP A 187 -13.38 12.89 -10.79
N GLN A 188 -14.32 12.12 -11.35
CA GLN A 188 -15.65 12.58 -11.69
C GLN A 188 -16.61 12.64 -10.49
N ILE A 189 -16.21 12.07 -9.34
CA ILE A 189 -17.07 11.88 -8.17
C ILE A 189 -16.59 12.77 -7.01
N ASP A 190 -17.51 13.58 -6.48
CA ASP A 190 -17.27 14.29 -5.22
C ASP A 190 -17.71 13.40 -4.04
N PHE A 191 -16.77 12.68 -3.44
CA PHE A 191 -17.02 11.80 -2.29
C PHE A 191 -17.48 12.54 -1.02
N ARG A 192 -17.51 13.88 -1.01
CA ARG A 192 -18.11 14.68 0.08
C ARG A 192 -19.64 14.73 -0.03
N VAL A 193 -20.18 14.52 -1.23
CA VAL A 193 -21.61 14.42 -1.49
C VAL A 193 -22.00 12.95 -1.32
N GLY A 194 -22.71 12.63 -0.24
CA GLY A 194 -23.26 11.28 -0.04
C GLY A 194 -24.26 10.92 -1.15
N ASP A 195 -24.33 9.64 -1.50
CA ASP A 195 -25.31 9.03 -2.43
C ASP A 195 -25.14 9.31 -3.93
N ASP A 196 -23.90 9.45 -4.44
CA ASP A 196 -23.67 9.54 -5.90
C ASP A 196 -23.91 8.18 -6.61
N PRO A 197 -24.80 8.17 -7.64
CA PRO A 197 -24.97 7.14 -8.66
C PRO A 197 -23.84 6.16 -8.89
N ARG A 198 -22.75 6.83 -9.21
CA ARG A 198 -21.57 6.31 -9.87
C ARG A 198 -20.73 5.51 -8.90
N ILE A 199 -20.82 5.77 -7.60
CA ILE A 199 -20.12 4.97 -6.58
C ILE A 199 -20.60 3.51 -6.64
N ALA A 200 -21.90 3.28 -6.73
CA ALA A 200 -22.46 1.92 -6.83
C ALA A 200 -22.06 1.25 -8.16
N ALA A 201 -22.03 2.00 -9.26
CA ALA A 201 -21.59 1.50 -10.56
C ALA A 201 -20.10 1.11 -10.53
N LEU A 202 -19.22 1.98 -10.03
CA LEU A 202 -17.79 1.70 -9.89
C LEU A 202 -17.53 0.52 -8.95
N PHE A 203 -18.29 0.40 -7.87
CA PHE A 203 -18.21 -0.75 -6.99
C PHE A 203 -18.55 -2.05 -7.73
N ALA A 204 -19.64 -2.08 -8.51
CA ALA A 204 -20.01 -3.26 -9.29
C ALA A 204 -18.97 -3.59 -10.37
N GLU A 205 -18.42 -2.58 -11.04
CA GLU A 205 -17.33 -2.75 -12.01
C GLU A 205 -16.07 -3.34 -11.36
N GLU A 206 -15.71 -2.86 -10.16
CA GLU A 206 -14.57 -3.37 -9.42
C GLU A 206 -14.76 -4.84 -9.03
N ILE A 207 -15.97 -5.23 -8.62
CA ILE A 207 -16.29 -6.65 -8.36
C ILE A 207 -16.09 -7.50 -9.63
N VAL A 208 -16.55 -7.02 -10.79
CA VAL A 208 -16.37 -7.74 -12.07
C VAL A 208 -14.89 -7.85 -12.41
N ARG A 209 -14.13 -6.77 -12.24
CA ARG A 209 -12.68 -6.77 -12.45
C ARG A 209 -11.97 -7.77 -11.55
N LEU A 210 -12.22 -7.72 -10.24
CA LEU A 210 -11.63 -8.64 -9.28
C LEU A 210 -12.01 -10.10 -9.58
N ASN A 211 -13.26 -10.38 -9.95
CA ASN A 211 -13.66 -11.73 -10.38
C ASN A 211 -12.88 -12.21 -11.61
N ASN A 212 -12.41 -11.32 -12.47
CA ASN A 212 -11.58 -11.63 -13.63
C ASN A 212 -10.08 -11.70 -13.31
N GLU A 213 -9.62 -11.06 -12.25
CA GLU A 213 -8.20 -10.92 -11.92
C GLU A 213 -7.74 -11.77 -10.73
N ILE A 214 -8.61 -12.16 -9.81
CA ILE A 214 -8.24 -12.96 -8.63
C ILE A 214 -9.05 -14.25 -8.51
N VAL A 215 -8.46 -15.23 -7.83
CA VAL A 215 -9.12 -16.44 -7.39
C VAL A 215 -8.94 -16.57 -5.88
N PHE A 216 -10.02 -16.87 -5.18
CA PHE A 216 -9.98 -17.21 -3.77
C PHE A 216 -9.63 -18.68 -3.59
N SER A 217 -8.71 -18.97 -2.67
CA SER A 217 -8.40 -20.33 -2.25
C SER A 217 -8.09 -20.31 -0.76
N ASN A 218 -8.96 -20.96 0.03
CA ASN A 218 -8.94 -20.87 1.49
C ASN A 218 -8.95 -19.40 1.95
N ASP A 219 -8.01 -19.04 2.80
CA ASP A 219 -7.78 -17.73 3.38
C ASP A 219 -6.91 -16.82 2.49
N ARG A 220 -6.68 -17.19 1.22
CA ARG A 220 -5.78 -16.48 0.31
C ARG A 220 -6.44 -16.04 -0.99
N ILE A 221 -5.80 -15.08 -1.65
CA ILE A 221 -6.07 -14.71 -3.04
C ILE A 221 -4.85 -15.07 -3.90
N MET A 222 -5.12 -15.48 -5.13
CA MET A 222 -4.12 -15.60 -6.19
C MET A 222 -4.42 -14.58 -7.27
N SER A 223 -3.41 -13.84 -7.73
CA SER A 223 -3.53 -13.02 -8.93
C SER A 223 -3.48 -13.92 -10.17
N LYS A 224 -4.54 -13.93 -10.97
CA LYS A 224 -4.61 -14.63 -12.27
C LYS A 224 -3.73 -13.98 -13.34
N LEU A 225 -3.48 -12.67 -13.22
CA LEU A 225 -2.69 -11.93 -14.20
C LEU A 225 -1.21 -12.34 -14.15
N THR A 226 -0.73 -12.70 -12.96
CA THR A 226 0.69 -12.94 -12.68
C THR A 226 0.96 -14.35 -12.17
N ASN A 227 -0.10 -15.10 -11.82
CA ASN A 227 -0.04 -16.43 -11.22
C ASN A 227 0.75 -16.46 -9.91
N THR A 228 0.58 -15.42 -9.09
CA THR A 228 1.25 -15.23 -7.81
C THR A 228 0.26 -15.24 -6.65
N TRP A 229 0.77 -15.45 -5.43
CA TRP A 229 0.00 -15.49 -4.20
C TRP A 229 0.40 -14.32 -3.30
N PRO A 230 -0.23 -13.14 -3.42
CA PRO A 230 0.10 -11.99 -2.59
C PRO A 230 0.08 -12.30 -1.09
N CYS A 231 0.98 -11.66 -0.36
CA CYS A 231 1.09 -11.73 1.10
C CYS A 231 0.27 -10.65 1.81
N HIS A 232 -0.08 -9.59 1.08
CA HIS A 232 -0.68 -8.38 1.61
C HIS A 232 -1.74 -7.85 0.63
N LEU A 233 -2.92 -7.55 1.14
CA LEU A 233 -4.03 -6.93 0.42
C LEU A 233 -4.16 -5.48 0.87
N HIS A 234 -4.30 -4.57 -0.09
CA HIS A 234 -4.60 -3.16 0.15
C HIS A 234 -5.77 -2.71 -0.72
N LEU A 235 -6.69 -1.97 -0.10
CA LEU A 235 -7.96 -1.52 -0.66
C LEU A 235 -7.98 0.01 -0.80
N PRO A 236 -7.05 0.61 -1.58
CA PRO A 236 -6.90 2.05 -1.62
C PRO A 236 -8.12 2.75 -2.19
N GLY A 237 -8.38 3.95 -1.68
CA GLY A 237 -9.43 4.82 -2.18
C GLY A 237 -10.84 4.48 -1.68
N PRO A 238 -11.80 5.39 -1.94
CA PRO A 238 -13.11 5.36 -1.29
C PRO A 238 -14.01 4.21 -1.74
N VAL A 239 -13.92 3.80 -3.02
CA VAL A 239 -14.77 2.72 -3.56
C VAL A 239 -14.25 1.36 -3.12
N SER A 240 -12.93 1.10 -3.17
CA SER A 240 -12.36 -0.15 -2.69
C SER A 240 -12.59 -0.38 -1.20
N LYS A 241 -12.64 0.69 -0.39
CA LYS A 241 -13.03 0.62 1.03
C LYS A 241 -14.45 0.10 1.26
N LEU A 242 -15.33 0.18 0.27
CA LEU A 242 -16.66 -0.44 0.37
C LEU A 242 -16.57 -1.97 0.35
N LEU A 243 -15.55 -2.54 -0.32
CA LEU A 243 -15.32 -3.99 -0.34
C LEU A 243 -15.02 -4.52 1.06
N MET A 244 -14.43 -3.70 1.93
CA MET A 244 -14.21 -4.06 3.33
C MET A 244 -15.48 -4.19 4.16
N LYS A 245 -16.56 -3.53 3.73
CA LYS A 245 -17.86 -3.56 4.42
C LYS A 245 -18.77 -4.66 3.88
N GLY A 246 -18.46 -5.22 2.72
CA GLY A 246 -19.23 -6.28 2.09
C GLY A 246 -18.66 -7.67 2.34
N GLU A 247 -19.28 -8.66 1.70
CA GLU A 247 -18.93 -10.08 1.83
C GLU A 247 -17.82 -10.52 0.84
N TYR A 248 -17.37 -9.62 -0.06
CA TYR A 248 -16.49 -10.02 -1.17
C TYR A 248 -15.18 -10.66 -0.70
N PHE A 249 -14.58 -10.10 0.36
CA PHE A 249 -13.36 -10.61 0.98
C PHE A 249 -13.65 -11.42 2.25
N ALA A 250 -14.89 -11.85 2.51
CA ALA A 250 -15.21 -12.58 3.75
C ALA A 250 -14.40 -13.89 3.88
N SER A 251 -14.13 -14.58 2.77
CA SER A 251 -13.39 -15.85 2.76
C SER A 251 -11.92 -15.73 3.21
N ILE A 252 -11.29 -14.56 3.04
CA ILE A 252 -9.91 -14.33 3.47
C ILE A 252 -9.80 -13.92 4.94
N LYS A 253 -10.92 -13.59 5.59
CA LYS A 253 -10.96 -13.18 7.00
C LYS A 253 -10.93 -14.39 7.94
N ALA A 254 -9.97 -15.28 7.74
CA ALA A 254 -9.83 -16.50 8.53
C ALA A 254 -9.63 -16.22 10.03
N TRP A 255 -9.21 -15.01 10.39
CA TRP A 255 -9.10 -14.53 11.76
C TRP A 255 -10.45 -14.28 12.46
N GLU A 256 -11.58 -14.38 11.77
CA GLU A 256 -12.92 -14.30 12.36
C GLU A 256 -13.49 -15.66 12.76
N HIS A 257 -12.75 -16.75 12.52
CA HIS A 257 -13.15 -18.14 12.78
C HIS A 257 -12.19 -18.83 13.75
#